data_AF-A0A955WFV9-F1
#
_entry.id   AF-A0A955WFV9-F1
#
_cell.length_a   1.000
_cell.length_b   1.000
_cell.length_c   1.000
_cell.angle_alpha   90.00
_cell.angle_beta   90.00
_cell.angle_gamma   90.00
#
_symmetry.space_group_name_H-M   'P 1'
#
loop_
_entity.id
_entity.type
_entity.pdbx_description
1 polymer ?
#
loop_
_entity_poly.entity_id
_entity_poly.type
_entity_poly.pdbx_seq_one_letter_code
_entity_poly.pdbx_strand_id
1 'polypeptide(L)'
;MHRPEPNPPRRASLVPSLLALALFAALLAPSLAQGRCMSGNLTVWPPPETALPTSPLILIEGFGDQQPQVAALAADGSAELVAPGHRVALVVDAVNVGAFRVTQAVVHAAEPLKPSKRYVLKLRGAKGRAVATTYYGDKGREKIGWKTASAEPAPLQMSDALRIIGPSYVALGCGPSVNFQVAVPATSGAPIAVEVALTEADASAHRYVVPIEEGVLRIGHGMCGGPFEVTGADKKWQAKLTLRDAAGRVLPVAAALEFAGVEPDSAGGPER
;
A
#
# COMPACT_ATOMS: atom_id res chain seq x y z
N MET A 1 32.69 -75.80 -49.57
CA MET A 1 32.65 -75.13 -48.25
C MET A 1 32.57 -73.62 -48.47
N HIS A 2 31.37 -73.06 -48.53
CA HIS A 2 31.16 -71.60 -48.59
C HIS A 2 31.09 -71.07 -47.15
N ARG A 3 31.99 -70.14 -46.80
CA ARG A 3 31.92 -69.42 -45.52
C ARG A 3 30.77 -68.40 -45.57
N PRO A 4 29.95 -68.30 -44.51
CA PRO A 4 28.91 -67.28 -44.43
C PRO A 4 29.51 -65.91 -44.18
N GLU A 5 28.98 -64.89 -44.86
CA GLU A 5 29.32 -63.48 -44.63
C GLU A 5 28.80 -62.99 -43.27
N PRO A 6 29.52 -62.06 -42.61
CA PRO A 6 29.11 -61.48 -41.34
C PRO A 6 28.00 -60.43 -41.55
N ASN A 7 26.96 -60.53 -40.71
CA ASN A 7 25.84 -59.59 -40.68
C ASN A 7 26.28 -58.18 -40.24
N PRO A 8 25.75 -57.11 -40.86
CA PRO A 8 26.08 -55.74 -40.48
C PRO A 8 25.47 -55.34 -39.13
N PRO A 9 26.13 -54.43 -38.38
CA PRO A 9 25.69 -54.02 -37.05
C PRO A 9 24.38 -53.23 -37.10
N ARG A 10 23.43 -53.64 -36.26
CA ARG A 10 22.16 -52.93 -36.02
C ARG A 10 22.46 -51.55 -35.42
N ARG A 11 22.16 -50.49 -36.17
CA ARG A 11 22.17 -49.12 -35.65
C ARG A 11 20.95 -48.95 -34.73
N ALA A 12 21.19 -48.89 -33.42
CA ALA A 12 20.15 -48.55 -32.45
C ALA A 12 19.73 -47.08 -32.66
N SER A 13 18.46 -46.86 -32.98
CA SER A 13 17.88 -45.53 -33.15
C SER A 13 17.71 -44.86 -31.78
N LEU A 14 18.58 -43.91 -31.46
CA LEU A 14 18.62 -43.15 -30.19
C LEU A 14 17.61 -41.98 -30.13
N VAL A 15 16.80 -41.79 -31.18
CA VAL A 15 15.94 -40.61 -31.36
C VAL A 15 14.72 -40.55 -30.40
N PRO A 16 14.00 -41.64 -30.05
CA PRO A 16 12.78 -41.52 -29.25
C PRO A 16 13.03 -41.20 -27.76
N SER A 17 14.24 -41.49 -27.24
CA SER A 17 14.56 -41.25 -25.82
C SER A 17 14.85 -39.79 -25.48
N LEU A 18 15.34 -38.99 -26.43
CA LEU A 18 15.62 -37.57 -26.22
C LEU A 18 14.33 -36.72 -26.15
N LEU A 19 13.30 -37.10 -26.90
CA LEU A 19 12.03 -36.37 -26.92
C LEU A 19 11.23 -36.59 -25.62
N ALA A 20 11.23 -37.81 -25.09
CA ALA A 20 10.60 -38.13 -23.81
C ALA A 20 11.27 -37.43 -22.63
N LEU A 21 12.60 -37.31 -22.65
CA LEU A 21 13.36 -36.60 -21.63
C LEU A 21 13.09 -35.09 -21.66
N ALA A 22 12.93 -34.49 -22.84
CA ALA A 22 12.59 -33.08 -23.00
C ALA A 22 11.16 -32.77 -22.52
N LEU A 23 10.19 -33.65 -22.80
CA LEU A 23 8.81 -33.50 -22.29
C LEU A 23 8.75 -33.62 -20.76
N PHE A 24 9.50 -34.56 -20.18
CA PHE A 24 9.56 -34.75 -18.73
C PHE A 24 10.25 -33.56 -18.03
N ALA A 25 11.29 -32.98 -18.63
CA ALA A 25 11.94 -31.77 -18.14
C ALA A 25 11.02 -30.53 -18.20
N ALA A 26 10.13 -30.44 -19.20
CA ALA A 26 9.15 -29.36 -19.29
C ALA A 26 8.01 -29.48 -18.25
N LEU A 27 7.66 -30.71 -17.84
CA LEU A 27 6.69 -30.98 -16.77
C LEU A 27 7.26 -30.77 -15.36
N LEU A 28 8.59 -30.85 -15.22
CA LEU A 28 9.33 -30.63 -13.97
C LEU A 28 9.86 -29.21 -13.80
N ALA A 29 9.51 -28.26 -14.68
CA ALA A 29 9.74 -26.85 -14.41
C ALA A 29 8.63 -26.37 -13.47
N PRO A 30 8.82 -26.34 -12.14
CA PRO A 30 7.87 -25.64 -11.28
C PRO A 30 7.76 -24.23 -11.84
N SER A 31 6.54 -23.76 -12.03
CA SER A 31 6.27 -22.39 -12.41
C SER A 31 6.86 -21.50 -11.33
N LEU A 32 8.11 -21.07 -11.50
CA LEU A 32 8.78 -20.03 -10.72
C LEU A 32 8.16 -18.66 -10.99
N ALA A 33 6.85 -18.61 -11.24
CA ALA A 33 6.03 -17.45 -11.03
C ALA A 33 5.81 -17.27 -9.53
N GLN A 34 6.90 -17.21 -8.77
CA GLN A 34 6.88 -16.63 -7.44
C GLN A 34 6.53 -15.17 -7.65
N GLY A 35 5.26 -14.83 -7.39
CA GLY A 35 4.79 -13.46 -7.50
C GLY A 35 5.73 -12.53 -6.74
N ARG A 36 6.01 -11.36 -7.33
CA ARG A 36 6.79 -10.26 -6.72
C ARG A 36 6.20 -9.76 -5.39
N CYS A 37 5.09 -10.34 -4.93
CA CYS A 37 4.39 -10.01 -3.70
C CYS A 37 5.17 -10.35 -2.42
N MET A 38 6.25 -11.14 -2.48
CA MET A 38 6.94 -11.59 -1.26
C MET A 38 8.06 -10.68 -0.76
N SER A 39 8.59 -9.75 -1.56
CA SER A 39 9.81 -9.00 -1.20
C SER A 39 9.61 -7.81 -0.27
N GLY A 40 8.40 -7.61 0.26
CA GLY A 40 8.03 -6.43 1.03
C GLY A 40 8.13 -5.12 0.25
N ASN A 41 7.50 -4.07 0.75
CA ASN A 41 7.66 -2.72 0.21
C ASN A 41 7.47 -1.69 1.31
N LEU A 42 8.01 -0.50 1.06
CA LEU A 42 7.76 0.69 1.85
C LEU A 42 7.07 1.71 0.94
N THR A 43 5.89 2.17 1.34
CA THR A 43 5.13 3.21 0.65
C THR A 43 4.97 4.42 1.55
N VAL A 44 4.79 5.59 0.94
CA VAL A 44 4.60 6.84 1.67
C VAL A 44 3.46 7.66 1.08
N TRP A 45 2.81 8.42 1.94
CA TRP A 45 1.85 9.44 1.56
C TRP A 45 2.19 10.77 2.26
N PRO A 46 2.07 11.94 1.60
CA PRO A 46 1.77 12.12 0.19
C PRO A 46 2.78 11.42 -0.74
N PRO A 47 2.39 11.08 -1.99
CA PRO A 47 3.33 10.51 -2.95
C PRO A 47 4.57 11.41 -3.11
N PRO A 48 5.76 10.84 -3.34
CA PRO A 48 6.97 11.61 -3.63
C PRO A 48 6.74 12.65 -4.74
N GLU A 49 7.52 13.73 -4.72
CA GLU A 49 7.39 14.87 -5.65
C GLU A 49 6.13 15.73 -5.50
N THR A 50 5.16 15.35 -4.66
CA THR A 50 4.06 16.24 -4.30
C THR A 50 4.58 17.48 -3.55
N ALA A 51 3.94 18.63 -3.75
CA ALA A 51 4.22 19.83 -2.98
C ALA A 51 3.84 19.60 -1.50
N LEU A 52 4.83 19.59 -0.61
CA LEU A 52 4.63 19.27 0.79
C LEU A 52 4.36 20.55 1.61
N PRO A 53 3.34 20.59 2.49
CA PRO A 53 3.15 21.71 3.40
C PRO A 53 4.34 21.90 4.36
N THR A 54 4.41 23.06 5.01
CA THR A 54 5.51 23.35 5.96
C THR A 54 5.39 22.53 7.24
N SER A 55 4.17 22.17 7.67
CA SER A 55 3.90 21.24 8.76
C SER A 55 3.25 19.97 8.23
N PRO A 56 4.01 19.04 7.64
CA PRO A 56 3.43 17.91 6.95
C PRO A 56 2.93 16.82 7.89
N LEU A 57 1.82 16.19 7.48
CA LEU A 57 1.44 14.84 7.87
C LEU A 57 1.99 13.86 6.82
N ILE A 58 2.72 12.84 7.25
CA ILE A 58 3.26 11.79 6.39
C ILE A 58 2.76 10.44 6.92
N LEU A 59 2.30 9.58 6.00
CA LEU A 59 2.05 8.17 6.28
C LEU A 59 3.23 7.38 5.75
N ILE A 60 3.76 6.46 6.56
CA ILE A 60 4.81 5.53 6.16
C ILE A 60 4.25 4.13 6.36
N GLU A 61 4.11 3.39 5.29
CA GLU A 61 3.54 2.05 5.31
C GLU A 61 4.58 1.01 4.92
N GLY A 62 4.57 -0.10 5.63
CA GLY A 62 5.45 -1.24 5.41
C GLY A 62 4.62 -2.49 5.24
N PHE A 63 4.88 -3.21 4.16
CA PHE A 63 4.32 -4.53 3.90
C PHE A 63 5.42 -5.58 3.86
N GLY A 64 5.08 -6.83 4.18
CA GLY A 64 6.03 -7.94 4.17
C GLY A 64 7.15 -7.74 5.16
N ASP A 65 8.40 -7.81 4.71
CA ASP A 65 9.59 -7.68 5.56
C ASP A 65 9.87 -6.24 6.07
N GLN A 66 9.14 -5.24 5.56
CA GLN A 66 9.27 -3.84 5.99
C GLN A 66 8.41 -3.50 7.21
N GLN A 67 7.46 -4.35 7.59
CA GLN A 67 6.58 -4.10 8.74
C GLN A 67 7.33 -3.85 10.06
N PRO A 68 8.37 -4.64 10.43
CA PRO A 68 9.10 -4.40 11.67
C PRO A 68 9.84 -3.06 11.66
N GLN A 69 10.30 -2.61 10.49
CA GLN A 69 10.95 -1.31 10.35
C GLN A 69 9.96 -0.17 10.62
N VAL A 70 8.74 -0.25 10.08
CA VAL A 70 7.70 0.77 10.33
C VAL A 70 7.23 0.74 11.79
N ALA A 71 7.05 -0.45 12.36
CA ALA A 71 6.70 -0.59 13.77
C ALA A 71 7.77 0.00 14.69
N ALA A 72 9.06 -0.15 14.34
CA ALA A 72 10.18 0.38 15.12
C ALA A 72 10.24 1.92 15.13
N LEU A 73 9.64 2.61 14.16
CA LEU A 73 9.66 4.08 14.11
C LEU A 73 9.11 4.71 15.40
N ALA A 74 8.09 4.10 16.00
CA ALA A 74 7.51 4.56 17.26
C ALA A 74 8.44 4.36 18.47
N ALA A 75 9.35 3.40 18.41
CA ALA A 75 10.22 3.05 19.53
C ALA A 75 11.48 3.92 19.60
N ASP A 76 12.03 4.34 18.45
CA ASP A 76 13.36 4.96 18.40
C ASP A 76 13.42 6.33 17.70
N GLY A 77 12.31 6.84 17.17
CA GLY A 77 12.27 8.15 16.50
C GLY A 77 13.18 8.22 15.27
N SER A 78 13.36 7.09 14.58
CA SER A 78 14.33 6.90 13.50
C SER A 78 14.01 7.61 12.18
N ALA A 79 12.95 8.42 12.11
CA ALA A 79 12.52 9.09 10.88
C ALA A 79 12.82 10.59 10.89
N GLU A 80 13.35 11.11 9.78
CA GLU A 80 13.71 12.53 9.65
C GLU A 80 13.62 13.01 8.20
N LEU A 81 13.33 14.29 8.03
CA LEU A 81 13.38 15.01 6.75
C LEU A 81 14.65 15.85 6.67
N VAL A 82 15.39 15.71 5.57
CA VAL A 82 16.70 16.35 5.40
C VAL A 82 16.77 17.20 4.14
N ALA A 83 17.18 18.46 4.31
CA ALA A 83 17.53 19.41 3.25
C ALA A 83 18.90 20.06 3.56
N PRO A 84 19.55 20.74 2.59
CA PRO A 84 20.79 21.47 2.86
C PRO A 84 20.62 22.49 4.00
N GLY A 85 21.40 22.29 5.06
CA GLY A 85 21.39 23.13 6.28
C GLY A 85 20.07 23.07 7.07
N HIS A 86 19.25 22.02 6.91
CA HIS A 86 18.05 21.82 7.72
C HIS A 86 17.70 20.34 7.85
N ARG A 87 17.58 19.86 9.09
CA ARG A 87 17.20 18.49 9.40
C ARG A 87 16.10 18.55 10.44
N VAL A 88 14.98 17.90 10.15
CA VAL A 88 13.78 17.95 10.97
C VAL A 88 13.40 16.53 11.35
N ALA A 89 13.30 16.26 12.65
CA ALA A 89 12.82 14.97 13.13
C ALA A 89 11.33 14.78 12.80
N LEU A 90 10.92 13.54 12.56
CA LEU A 90 9.52 13.17 12.44
C LEU A 90 9.08 12.51 13.75
N VAL A 91 7.96 13.00 14.29
CA VAL A 91 7.32 12.49 15.50
C VAL A 91 6.21 11.54 15.09
N VAL A 92 6.15 10.37 15.73
CA VAL A 92 5.12 9.37 15.45
C VAL A 92 3.89 9.64 16.30
N ASP A 93 2.77 9.91 15.64
CA ASP A 93 1.46 10.11 16.29
C ASP A 93 0.77 8.79 16.59
N ALA A 94 0.87 7.84 15.65
CA ALA A 94 0.24 6.54 15.76
C ALA A 94 0.99 5.48 14.95
N VAL A 95 0.90 4.23 15.41
CA VAL A 95 1.23 3.04 14.62
C VAL A 95 -0.02 2.19 14.52
N ASN A 96 -0.46 1.95 13.28
CA ASN A 96 -1.64 1.16 12.96
C ASN A 96 -1.19 -0.15 12.29
N VAL A 97 -1.82 -1.27 12.64
CA VAL A 97 -1.56 -2.57 12.00
C VAL A 97 -2.83 -3.01 11.29
N GLY A 98 -2.83 -3.00 9.96
CA GLY A 98 -3.96 -3.42 9.13
C GLY A 98 -4.21 -4.93 9.15
N ALA A 99 -5.40 -5.36 8.71
CA ALA A 99 -5.84 -6.76 8.71
C ALA A 99 -4.89 -7.68 7.90
N PHE A 100 -4.30 -7.16 6.82
CA PHE A 100 -3.40 -7.92 5.94
C PHE A 100 -1.91 -7.70 6.23
N ARG A 101 -1.55 -7.49 7.50
CA ARG A 101 -0.15 -7.32 7.92
C ARG A 101 0.53 -6.19 7.13
N VAL A 102 -0.17 -5.06 7.04
CA VAL A 102 0.41 -3.78 6.63
C VAL A 102 0.56 -2.95 7.89
N THR A 103 1.76 -2.47 8.17
CA THR A 103 2.01 -1.58 9.31
C THR A 103 2.14 -0.16 8.80
N GLN A 104 1.42 0.77 9.41
CA GLN A 104 1.45 2.19 9.09
C GLN A 104 1.95 2.98 10.29
N ALA A 105 2.90 3.88 10.08
CA ALA A 105 3.20 4.96 10.99
C ALA A 105 2.60 6.26 10.45
N VAL A 106 1.84 6.95 11.30
CA VAL A 106 1.35 8.30 11.05
C VAL A 106 2.33 9.25 11.75
N VAL A 107 2.99 10.12 10.98
CA VAL A 107 4.05 10.98 11.51
C VAL A 107 3.88 12.43 11.09
N HIS A 108 4.34 13.35 11.93
CA HIS A 108 4.39 14.78 11.61
C HIS A 108 5.80 15.35 11.85
N ALA A 109 6.09 16.50 11.24
CA ALA A 109 7.36 17.20 11.48
C ALA A 109 7.41 17.86 12.85
N ALA A 110 8.48 17.62 13.62
CA ALA A 110 8.68 18.20 14.95
C ALA A 110 8.78 19.73 14.95
N GLU A 111 9.16 20.31 13.82
CA GLU A 111 9.22 21.75 13.59
C GLU A 111 8.84 22.07 12.12
N PRO A 112 8.39 23.29 11.81
CA PRO A 112 8.05 23.67 10.44
C PRO A 112 9.24 23.53 9.49
N LEU A 113 8.99 22.93 8.32
CA LEU A 113 9.94 22.87 7.23
C LEU A 113 10.14 24.25 6.59
N LYS A 114 11.35 24.48 6.07
CA LYS A 114 11.62 25.72 5.33
C LYS A 114 10.91 25.68 3.98
N PRO A 115 10.24 26.76 3.55
CA PRO A 115 9.51 26.79 2.28
C PRO A 115 10.45 26.66 1.08
N SER A 116 9.91 26.14 -0.04
CA SER A 116 10.62 25.98 -1.31
C SER A 116 11.92 25.15 -1.27
N LYS A 117 12.13 24.32 -0.24
CA LYS A 117 13.28 23.41 -0.11
C LYS A 117 12.89 21.99 -0.46
N ARG A 118 13.84 21.25 -1.02
CA ARG A 118 13.70 19.81 -1.23
C ARG A 118 14.15 19.05 0.02
N TYR A 119 13.25 18.30 0.62
CA TYR A 119 13.51 17.40 1.73
C TYR A 119 13.51 15.95 1.25
N VAL A 120 14.42 15.15 1.80
CA VAL A 120 14.50 13.71 1.57
C VAL A 120 14.18 13.00 2.87
N LEU A 121 13.29 12.00 2.81
CA LEU A 121 13.02 11.11 3.93
C LEU A 121 14.26 10.27 4.21
N LYS A 122 14.65 10.19 5.48
CA LYS A 122 15.62 9.21 5.97
C LYS A 122 14.99 8.43 7.10
N LEU A 123 15.09 7.11 7.01
CA LEU A 123 14.78 6.21 8.10
C LEU A 123 16.09 5.63 8.63
N ARG A 124 16.18 5.39 9.93
CA ARG A 124 17.27 4.61 10.55
C ARG A 124 16.76 3.19 10.81
N GLY A 125 17.62 2.21 10.58
CA GLY A 125 17.35 0.83 10.99
C GLY A 125 17.77 0.57 12.43
N ALA A 126 17.51 -0.64 12.95
CA ALA A 126 17.78 -1.08 14.32
C ALA A 126 19.24 -0.91 14.82
N LYS A 127 20.20 -0.60 13.93
CA LYS A 127 21.61 -0.29 14.26
C LYS A 127 21.96 1.20 14.11
N GLY A 128 20.97 2.08 14.02
CA GLY A 128 21.16 3.52 13.82
C GLY A 128 21.66 3.92 12.42
N ARG A 129 21.87 2.97 11.50
CA ARG A 129 22.31 3.25 10.14
C ARG A 129 21.14 3.75 9.30
N ALA A 130 21.35 4.82 8.55
CA ALA A 130 20.38 5.29 7.57
C ALA A 130 20.10 4.18 6.53
N VAL A 131 18.83 3.79 6.41
CA VAL A 131 18.32 2.89 5.38
C VAL A 131 17.93 3.75 4.19
N ALA A 132 18.42 3.38 3.00
CA ALA A 132 18.03 4.07 1.78
C ALA A 132 16.55 3.79 1.50
N THR A 133 15.70 4.77 1.73
CA THR A 133 14.31 4.74 1.31
C THR A 133 14.23 5.18 -0.14
N THR A 134 14.07 4.22 -1.04
CA THR A 134 13.91 4.49 -2.47
C THR A 134 12.57 3.99 -2.98
N TYR A 135 11.96 4.76 -3.86
CA TYR A 135 10.83 4.32 -4.68
C TYR A 135 11.31 4.12 -6.12
N TYR A 136 10.52 3.44 -6.93
CA TYR A 136 10.75 3.36 -8.37
C TYR A 136 10.05 4.54 -9.05
N GLY A 137 10.82 5.54 -9.49
CA GLY A 137 10.36 6.63 -10.34
C GLY A 137 10.72 6.40 -11.81
N ASP A 138 10.44 7.39 -12.65
CA ASP A 138 10.67 7.32 -14.11
C ASP A 138 12.13 7.06 -14.48
N LYS A 139 13.08 7.45 -13.62
CA LYS A 139 14.53 7.27 -13.83
C LYS A 139 15.10 6.07 -13.07
N GLY A 140 14.25 5.21 -12.52
CA GLY A 140 14.65 4.04 -11.72
C GLY A 140 14.51 4.29 -10.22
N ARG A 141 15.44 3.74 -9.42
CA ARG A 141 15.38 3.89 -7.95
C ARG A 141 15.75 5.30 -7.52
N GLU A 142 14.79 6.04 -6.99
CA GLU A 142 14.93 7.41 -6.55
C GLU A 142 14.69 7.53 -5.05
N LYS A 143 15.33 8.49 -4.38
CA LYS A 143 15.12 8.72 -2.94
C LYS A 143 13.74 9.31 -2.73
N ILE A 144 13.03 8.82 -1.72
CA ILE A 144 11.76 9.40 -1.29
C ILE A 144 11.99 10.84 -0.81
N GLY A 145 11.33 11.80 -1.45
CA GLY A 145 11.48 13.20 -1.11
C GLY A 145 10.38 14.08 -1.71
N TRP A 146 10.32 15.30 -1.20
CA TRP A 146 9.32 16.29 -1.58
C TRP A 146 9.94 17.68 -1.65
N LYS A 147 9.33 18.56 -2.43
CA LYS A 147 9.60 19.99 -2.39
C LYS A 147 8.53 20.66 -1.53
N THR A 148 8.93 21.46 -0.54
CA THR A 148 7.98 22.21 0.27
C THR A 148 7.32 23.31 -0.53
N ALA A 149 6.03 23.51 -0.30
CA ALA A 149 5.25 24.59 -0.89
C ALA A 149 5.83 25.97 -0.50
N SER A 150 5.60 26.97 -1.35
CA SER A 150 5.97 28.36 -1.08
C SER A 150 4.95 29.11 -0.24
N ALA A 151 3.73 28.58 -0.14
CA ALA A 151 2.62 29.16 0.60
C ALA A 151 1.83 28.05 1.30
N GLU A 152 1.06 28.44 2.31
CA GLU A 152 0.16 27.53 3.01
C GLU A 152 -0.98 27.06 2.07
N PRO A 153 -1.34 25.78 2.09
CA PRO A 153 -2.41 25.25 1.26
C PRO A 153 -3.79 25.77 1.70
N ALA A 154 -4.72 25.90 0.75
CA ALA A 154 -6.12 26.20 1.03
C ALA A 154 -6.71 25.24 2.09
N PRO A 155 -7.62 25.71 2.97
CA PRO A 155 -8.12 24.94 4.12
C PRO A 155 -8.82 23.64 3.71
N LEU A 156 -8.72 22.62 4.57
CA LEU A 156 -9.51 21.39 4.46
C LEU A 156 -10.97 21.69 4.80
N GLN A 157 -11.86 21.39 3.88
CA GLN A 157 -13.30 21.65 4.00
C GLN A 157 -14.11 20.52 3.36
N MET A 158 -15.31 20.29 3.91
CA MET A 158 -16.35 19.48 3.28
C MET A 158 -17.25 20.41 2.45
N SER A 159 -17.54 20.03 1.21
CA SER A 159 -18.46 20.77 0.35
C SER A 159 -19.87 20.19 0.32
N ASP A 160 -20.06 18.93 0.73
CA ASP A 160 -21.36 18.26 0.81
C ASP A 160 -21.31 17.07 1.79
N ALA A 161 -22.41 16.33 1.94
CA ALA A 161 -22.46 15.07 2.68
C ALA A 161 -21.75 13.93 1.94
N LEU A 162 -21.31 12.92 2.69
CA LEU A 162 -20.77 11.69 2.10
C LEU A 162 -21.81 11.03 1.17
N ARG A 163 -21.35 10.48 0.05
CA ARG A 163 -22.21 9.70 -0.85
C ARG A 163 -21.70 8.27 -0.95
N ILE A 164 -22.55 7.32 -0.54
CA ILE A 164 -22.26 5.89 -0.68
C ILE A 164 -22.19 5.56 -2.18
N ILE A 165 -21.08 4.95 -2.59
CA ILE A 165 -20.93 4.35 -3.92
C ILE A 165 -21.33 2.87 -3.83
N GLY A 166 -20.87 2.18 -2.79
CA GLY A 166 -21.29 0.81 -2.49
C GLY A 166 -20.14 -0.21 -2.45
N PRO A 167 -20.45 -1.51 -2.40
CA PRO A 167 -19.46 -2.58 -2.40
C PRO A 167 -18.71 -2.66 -3.73
N SER A 168 -17.45 -3.10 -3.66
CA SER A 168 -16.59 -3.32 -4.81
C SER A 168 -15.74 -4.55 -4.59
N TYR A 169 -15.92 -5.55 -5.45
CA TYR A 169 -15.13 -6.76 -5.48
C TYR A 169 -14.48 -6.91 -6.86
N VAL A 170 -13.16 -7.08 -6.89
CA VAL A 170 -12.41 -7.32 -8.13
C VAL A 170 -11.53 -8.53 -7.94
N ALA A 171 -11.81 -9.62 -8.67
CA ALA A 171 -10.96 -10.80 -8.68
C ALA A 171 -9.63 -10.49 -9.40
N LEU A 172 -8.51 -10.69 -8.71
CA LEU A 172 -7.17 -10.49 -9.24
C LEU A 172 -6.32 -11.75 -9.00
N GLY A 173 -5.20 -11.87 -9.72
CA GLY A 173 -4.44 -13.12 -9.77
C GLY A 173 -3.88 -13.62 -8.43
N CYS A 174 -3.54 -12.72 -7.50
CA CYS A 174 -2.98 -13.10 -6.19
C CYS A 174 -3.98 -12.94 -5.02
N GLY A 175 -5.25 -12.71 -5.31
CA GLY A 175 -6.30 -12.44 -4.32
C GLY A 175 -7.22 -11.30 -4.78
N PRO A 176 -8.44 -11.18 -4.23
CA PRO A 176 -9.34 -10.12 -4.64
C PRO A 176 -8.94 -8.77 -4.03
N SER A 177 -9.36 -7.69 -4.68
CA SER A 177 -9.53 -6.41 -4.01
C SER A 177 -10.98 -6.29 -3.55
N VAL A 178 -11.18 -6.01 -2.26
CA VAL A 178 -12.50 -5.93 -1.62
C VAL A 178 -12.59 -4.61 -0.87
N ASN A 179 -13.54 -3.76 -1.25
CA ASN A 179 -13.72 -2.45 -0.63
C ASN A 179 -15.19 -2.07 -0.53
N PHE A 180 -15.53 -1.31 0.51
CA PHE A 180 -16.70 -0.45 0.51
C PHE A 180 -16.28 0.97 0.09
N GLN A 181 -16.94 1.53 -0.92
CA GLN A 181 -16.55 2.80 -1.54
C GLN A 181 -17.50 3.93 -1.15
N VAL A 182 -16.93 5.08 -0.81
CA VAL A 182 -17.65 6.30 -0.44
C VAL A 182 -17.02 7.48 -1.16
N ALA A 183 -17.83 8.27 -1.85
CA ALA A 183 -17.39 9.57 -2.36
C ALA A 183 -17.32 10.55 -1.19
N VAL A 184 -16.19 11.23 -1.07
CA VAL A 184 -15.90 12.20 -0.03
C VAL A 184 -15.77 13.57 -0.70
N PRO A 185 -16.84 14.40 -0.69
CA PRO A 185 -16.82 15.73 -1.28
C PRO A 185 -16.05 16.67 -0.35
N ALA A 186 -14.73 16.56 -0.38
CA ALA A 186 -13.82 17.38 0.39
C ALA A 186 -12.80 18.06 -0.52
N THR A 187 -12.43 19.27 -0.15
CA THR A 187 -11.42 20.08 -0.85
C THR A 187 -10.33 20.50 0.12
N SER A 188 -9.10 20.52 -0.36
CA SER A 188 -7.94 21.07 0.33
C SER A 188 -6.91 21.50 -0.69
N GLY A 189 -6.06 22.47 -0.35
CA GLY A 189 -4.88 22.80 -1.15
C GLY A 189 -3.75 21.76 -1.03
N ALA A 190 -3.97 20.68 -0.28
CA ALA A 190 -3.03 19.59 -0.10
C ALA A 190 -3.77 18.23 -0.24
N PRO A 191 -3.04 17.12 -0.50
CA PRO A 191 -3.65 15.79 -0.54
C PRO A 191 -4.46 15.48 0.72
N ILE A 192 -5.57 14.75 0.55
CA ILE A 192 -6.51 14.40 1.62
C ILE A 192 -6.43 12.89 1.91
N ALA A 193 -6.50 12.54 3.19
CA ALA A 193 -6.65 11.18 3.70
C ALA A 193 -7.76 11.16 4.76
N VAL A 194 -8.22 9.97 5.13
CA VAL A 194 -9.27 9.79 6.13
C VAL A 194 -8.78 8.82 7.19
N GLU A 195 -8.75 9.25 8.44
CA GLU A 195 -8.69 8.31 9.54
C GLU A 195 -10.04 7.61 9.66
N VAL A 196 -10.03 6.30 9.46
CA VAL A 196 -11.17 5.41 9.58
C VAL A 196 -11.02 4.66 10.90
N ALA A 197 -11.96 4.84 11.81
CA ALA A 197 -12.15 3.96 12.97
C ALA A 197 -13.28 2.99 12.64
N LEU A 198 -12.93 1.78 12.23
CA LEU A 198 -13.84 0.74 11.77
C LEU A 198 -14.16 -0.24 12.89
N THR A 199 -15.44 -0.52 13.10
CA THR A 199 -15.93 -1.42 14.15
C THR A 199 -16.86 -2.47 13.55
N GLU A 200 -16.59 -3.74 13.82
CA GLU A 200 -17.53 -4.84 13.56
C GLU A 200 -18.43 -4.99 14.80
N ALA A 201 -19.70 -4.60 14.71
CA ALA A 201 -20.65 -4.67 15.83
C ALA A 201 -20.05 -4.18 17.18
N ASP A 202 -20.05 -5.01 18.22
CA ASP A 202 -19.55 -4.70 19.58
C ASP A 202 -18.03 -4.88 19.76
N ALA A 203 -17.27 -5.07 18.67
CA ALA A 203 -15.83 -5.24 18.74
C ALA A 203 -15.09 -3.92 19.05
N SER A 204 -13.79 -4.02 19.30
CA SER A 204 -12.94 -2.83 19.42
C SER A 204 -12.71 -2.18 18.05
N ALA A 205 -12.75 -0.85 18.00
CA ALA A 205 -12.51 -0.12 16.76
C ALA A 205 -11.05 -0.28 16.26
N HIS A 206 -10.92 -0.71 15.02
CA HIS A 206 -9.66 -0.78 14.30
C HIS A 206 -9.42 0.54 13.55
N ARG A 207 -8.30 1.22 13.83
CA ARG A 207 -7.97 2.52 13.24
C ARG A 207 -6.93 2.41 12.15
N TYR A 208 -7.11 3.19 11.08
CA TYR A 208 -6.13 3.34 10.01
C TYR A 208 -6.35 4.65 9.24
N VAL A 209 -5.30 5.26 8.70
CA VAL A 209 -5.42 6.45 7.84
C VAL A 209 -5.34 6.05 6.38
N VAL A 210 -6.39 6.32 5.62
CA VAL A 210 -6.53 5.87 4.22
C VAL A 210 -6.54 7.09 3.29
N PRO A 211 -5.56 7.25 2.39
CA PRO A 211 -5.58 8.28 1.36
C PRO A 211 -6.87 8.25 0.51
N ILE A 212 -7.37 9.42 0.14
CA ILE A 212 -8.45 9.54 -0.86
C ILE A 212 -7.81 9.54 -2.24
N GLU A 213 -8.38 8.73 -3.14
CA GLU A 213 -7.99 8.66 -4.53
C GLU A 213 -9.19 9.06 -5.39
N GLU A 214 -9.01 10.09 -6.24
CA GLU A 214 -10.07 10.55 -7.16
C GLU A 214 -11.39 10.91 -6.44
N GLY A 215 -11.29 11.45 -5.21
CA GLY A 215 -12.46 11.80 -4.39
C GLY A 215 -13.17 10.60 -3.75
N VAL A 216 -12.63 9.40 -3.88
CA VAL A 216 -13.19 8.16 -3.32
C VAL A 216 -12.34 7.65 -2.16
N LEU A 217 -12.99 7.42 -1.03
CA LEU A 217 -12.45 6.63 0.08
C LEU A 217 -12.80 5.15 -0.15
N ARG A 218 -11.78 4.29 -0.06
CA ARG A 218 -11.92 2.83 -0.18
C ARG A 218 -11.63 2.17 1.17
N ILE A 219 -12.67 1.67 1.82
CA ILE A 219 -12.57 0.99 3.12
C ILE A 219 -12.51 -0.52 2.86
N GLY A 220 -11.34 -1.12 3.03
CA GLY A 220 -11.13 -2.54 2.74
C GLY A 220 -9.67 -2.84 2.44
N HIS A 221 -9.43 -3.63 1.40
CA HIS A 221 -8.10 -4.01 0.98
C HIS A 221 -7.95 -4.19 -0.55
N GLY A 222 -6.69 -4.09 -1.00
CA GLY A 222 -6.25 -4.49 -2.33
C GLY A 222 -5.86 -5.96 -2.39
N MET A 223 -5.37 -6.38 -3.56
CA MET A 223 -4.92 -7.76 -3.81
C MET A 223 -3.84 -8.25 -2.83
N CYS A 224 -2.88 -7.38 -2.50
CA CYS A 224 -1.68 -7.78 -1.74
C CYS A 224 -1.63 -7.22 -0.33
N GLY A 225 -2.67 -6.50 0.11
CA GLY A 225 -2.64 -5.85 1.40
C GLY A 225 -3.72 -4.79 1.54
N GLY A 226 -3.89 -4.31 2.76
CA GLY A 226 -4.82 -3.24 3.06
C GLY A 226 -5.15 -3.16 4.53
N PRO A 227 -5.80 -2.05 4.92
CA PRO A 227 -6.10 -1.77 6.31
C PRO A 227 -7.19 -2.67 6.90
N PHE A 228 -8.20 -3.04 6.12
CA PHE A 228 -9.42 -3.64 6.66
C PHE A 228 -9.85 -4.89 5.89
N GLU A 229 -10.37 -5.87 6.61
CA GLU A 229 -11.08 -7.02 6.06
C GLU A 229 -12.58 -6.79 6.28
N VAL A 230 -13.31 -6.53 5.19
CA VAL A 230 -14.73 -6.15 5.23
C VAL A 230 -15.65 -7.18 4.55
N THR A 231 -15.18 -8.41 4.39
CA THR A 231 -15.94 -9.53 3.80
C THR A 231 -16.96 -10.10 4.80
N GLY A 232 -18.00 -10.79 4.31
CA GLY A 232 -19.00 -11.49 5.15
C GLY A 232 -20.40 -10.89 5.08
N ALA A 233 -21.33 -11.60 4.42
CA ALA A 233 -22.72 -11.17 4.20
C ALA A 233 -23.53 -10.89 5.49
N ASP A 234 -23.18 -11.57 6.58
CA ASP A 234 -23.81 -11.45 7.90
C ASP A 234 -23.15 -10.36 8.77
N LYS A 235 -22.01 -9.83 8.34
CA LYS A 235 -21.28 -8.80 9.08
C LYS A 235 -21.85 -7.41 8.83
N LYS A 236 -21.82 -6.61 9.88
CA LYS A 236 -22.18 -5.19 9.86
C LYS A 236 -21.05 -4.36 10.41
N TRP A 237 -20.73 -3.30 9.69
CA TRP A 237 -19.62 -2.42 9.97
C TRP A 237 -20.13 -1.02 10.26
N GLN A 238 -19.51 -0.38 11.25
CA GLN A 238 -19.64 1.04 11.50
C GLN A 238 -18.28 1.71 11.34
N ALA A 239 -18.18 2.73 10.50
CA ALA A 239 -16.98 3.51 10.29
C ALA A 239 -17.18 4.95 10.74
N LYS A 240 -16.40 5.37 11.74
CA LYS A 240 -16.27 6.79 12.10
C LYS A 240 -15.13 7.40 11.32
N LEU A 241 -15.41 8.48 10.61
CA LEU A 241 -14.47 9.10 9.68
C LEU A 241 -13.97 10.44 10.23
N THR A 242 -12.67 10.67 10.10
CA THR A 242 -12.05 11.96 10.38
C THR A 242 -11.16 12.33 9.20
N LEU A 243 -11.50 13.40 8.48
CA LEU A 243 -10.66 13.87 7.39
C LEU A 243 -9.36 14.45 7.93
N ARG A 244 -8.29 14.20 7.19
CA ARG A 244 -6.96 14.74 7.43
C ARG A 244 -6.41 15.21 6.09
N ASP A 245 -5.61 16.27 6.09
CA ASP A 245 -4.82 16.60 4.91
C ASP A 245 -3.33 16.52 5.19
N ALA A 246 -2.53 16.62 4.12
CA ALA A 246 -1.09 16.55 4.23
C ALA A 246 -0.47 17.73 5.00
N ALA A 247 -1.26 18.75 5.38
CA ALA A 247 -0.84 19.85 6.26
C ALA A 247 -1.15 19.56 7.73
N GLY A 248 -1.60 18.34 8.05
CA GLY A 248 -1.94 17.93 9.42
C GLY A 248 -3.27 18.49 9.94
N ARG A 249 -4.06 19.16 9.10
CA ARG A 249 -5.38 19.66 9.51
C ARG A 249 -6.36 18.50 9.64
N VAL A 250 -7.26 18.60 10.61
CA VAL A 250 -8.20 17.54 10.97
C VAL A 250 -9.62 18.09 10.93
N LEU A 251 -10.54 17.36 10.30
CA LEU A 251 -11.96 17.70 10.25
C LEU A 251 -12.80 16.44 10.52
N PRO A 252 -13.43 16.32 11.71
CA PRO A 252 -14.33 15.22 12.02
C PRO A 252 -15.54 15.21 11.07
N VAL A 253 -15.91 14.02 10.59
CA VAL A 253 -17.16 13.85 9.84
C VAL A 253 -18.27 13.48 10.81
N ALA A 254 -19.36 14.23 10.79
CA ALA A 254 -20.39 14.17 11.84
C ALA A 254 -21.13 12.82 11.89
N ALA A 255 -21.45 12.24 10.73
CA ALA A 255 -22.18 10.98 10.65
C ALA A 255 -21.21 9.79 10.57
N ALA A 256 -21.46 8.76 11.37
CA ALA A 256 -20.87 7.45 11.16
C ALA A 256 -21.48 6.82 9.91
N LEU A 257 -20.67 6.06 9.18
CA LEU A 257 -21.10 5.28 8.05
C LEU A 257 -21.40 3.86 8.51
N GLU A 258 -22.54 3.30 8.12
CA GLU A 258 -22.89 1.91 8.38
C GLU A 258 -23.06 1.15 7.07
N PHE A 259 -22.50 -0.07 7.00
CA PHE A 259 -22.58 -0.91 5.81
C PHE A 259 -22.49 -2.40 6.14
N ALA A 260 -23.05 -3.24 5.27
CA ALA A 260 -22.92 -4.69 5.35
C ALA A 260 -21.58 -5.14 4.74
N GLY A 261 -21.10 -6.33 5.10
CA GLY A 261 -19.90 -6.89 4.49
C GLY A 261 -20.03 -7.09 2.97
N VAL A 262 -18.88 -7.05 2.31
CA VAL A 262 -18.75 -7.10 0.85
C VAL A 262 -18.54 -8.54 0.39
N GLU A 263 -19.38 -9.02 -0.52
CA GLU A 263 -19.34 -10.36 -1.10
C GLU A 263 -18.98 -10.36 -2.60
N PRO A 264 -18.42 -11.46 -3.16
CA PRO A 264 -18.12 -11.57 -4.59
C PRO A 264 -19.32 -11.28 -5.50
N ASP A 265 -20.51 -11.78 -5.12
CA ASP A 265 -21.74 -11.63 -5.92
C ASP A 265 -22.49 -10.32 -5.65
N SER A 266 -22.07 -9.55 -4.64
CA SER A 266 -22.65 -8.23 -4.32
C SER A 266 -22.13 -7.12 -5.23
N ALA A 267 -21.08 -7.40 -6.01
CA ALA A 267 -20.55 -6.50 -7.03
C ALA A 267 -21.35 -6.66 -8.33
N GLY A 268 -22.49 -5.96 -8.42
CA GLY A 268 -23.15 -5.68 -9.70
C GLY A 268 -22.21 -4.88 -10.61
N GLY A 269 -21.29 -5.56 -11.31
CA GLY A 269 -20.52 -4.99 -12.39
C GLY A 269 -21.37 -4.89 -13.66
N PRO A 270 -21.17 -3.87 -14.51
CA PRO A 270 -21.86 -3.80 -15.79
C PRO A 270 -21.49 -5.02 -16.64
N GLU A 271 -22.49 -5.70 -17.20
CA GLU A 271 -22.31 -6.70 -18.25
C GLU A 271 -21.39 -6.12 -19.32
N ARG A 272 -20.29 -6.83 -19.62
CA ARG A 272 -19.39 -6.50 -20.73
C ARG A 272 -19.95 -7.04 -22.03
#